data_AF-A0A6I7FFV9-F1
#
_entry.id   AF-A0A6I7FFV9-F1
#
_cell.length_a   1.000
_cell.length_b   1.000
_cell.length_c   1.000
_cell.angle_alpha   90.00
_cell.angle_beta   90.00
_cell.angle_gamma   90.00
#
_symmetry.space_group_name_H-M   'P 1'
#
loop_
_entity.id
_entity.type
_entity.pdbx_description
1 polymer ?
#
loop_
_entity_poly.entity_id
_entity_poly.type
_entity_poly.pdbx_seq_one_letter_code
_entity_poly.pdbx_strand_id
1 'polypeptide(L)'
;MFRVFYDHAKDSANEFYSWVSYLLQTPGYWTGVTGALNYFNDQNLLKLLEDTKQTIEINGHNAHAEGDAFKERQRDQELLHIINRLYERFQEIVADSLIKIGDFIRSHPQDFVILAK
;
A
#
# COMPACT_ATOMS: atom_id res chain seq x y z
N MET A 1 -2.60 -8.89 8.12
CA MET A 1 -1.96 -7.59 7.85
C MET A 1 -2.71 -6.74 6.82
N PHE A 2 -3.16 -7.28 5.69
CA PHE A 2 -3.87 -6.50 4.66
C PHE A 2 -5.03 -5.63 5.20
N ARG A 3 -5.91 -6.19 6.04
CA ARG A 3 -7.05 -5.45 6.61
C ARG A 3 -6.63 -4.19 7.38
N VAL A 4 -5.59 -4.31 8.21
CA VAL A 4 -5.05 -3.20 9.00
C VAL A 4 -4.50 -2.11 8.08
N PHE A 5 -3.71 -2.50 7.07
CA PHE A 5 -3.24 -1.56 6.05
C PHE A 5 -4.42 -0.84 5.36
N TYR A 6 -5.41 -1.59 4.88
CA TYR A 6 -6.57 -1.03 4.18
C TYR A 6 -7.34 -0.03 5.04
N ASP A 7 -7.67 -0.38 6.29
CA ASP A 7 -8.48 0.48 7.16
C ASP A 7 -7.83 1.83 7.43
N HIS A 8 -6.50 1.92 7.34
CA HIS A 8 -5.78 3.16 7.51
C HIS A 8 -5.43 3.89 6.22
N ALA A 9 -5.20 3.16 5.13
CA ALA A 9 -4.73 3.74 3.87
C ALA A 9 -5.86 4.28 2.98
N LYS A 10 -7.12 4.00 3.31
CA LYS A 10 -8.27 4.23 2.41
C LYS A 10 -8.87 5.63 2.42
N ASP A 11 -8.59 6.45 3.43
CA ASP A 11 -9.33 7.71 3.64
C ASP A 11 -8.58 8.93 3.08
N SER A 12 -7.25 8.86 2.92
CA SER A 12 -6.48 9.94 2.29
C SER A 12 -5.17 9.48 1.64
N ALA A 13 -4.71 10.23 0.63
CA ALA A 13 -3.40 10.02 0.00
C ALA A 13 -2.24 10.16 1.01
N ASN A 14 -2.38 11.04 2.00
CA ASN A 14 -1.38 11.24 3.04
C ASN A 14 -1.29 10.04 3.98
N GLU A 15 -2.42 9.47 4.40
CA GLU A 15 -2.43 8.26 5.20
C GLU A 15 -1.97 7.04 4.39
N PHE A 16 -2.36 6.93 3.12
CA PHE A 16 -1.84 5.92 2.20
C PHE A 16 -0.31 5.96 2.15
N TYR A 17 0.28 7.13 1.88
CA TYR A 17 1.73 7.30 1.89
C TYR A 17 2.34 6.95 3.25
N SER A 18 1.81 7.51 4.34
CA SER A 18 2.34 7.32 5.69
C SER A 18 2.34 5.84 6.09
N TRP A 19 1.27 5.11 5.76
CA TRP A 19 1.17 3.69 6.06
C TRP A 19 2.06 2.84 5.18
N VAL A 20 2.18 3.13 3.89
CA VAL A 20 3.15 2.42 3.03
C VAL A 20 4.58 2.63 3.55
N SER A 21 4.96 3.87 3.89
CA SER A 21 6.27 4.16 4.49
C SER A 21 6.48 3.39 5.81
N TYR A 22 5.46 3.33 6.67
CA TYR A 22 5.51 2.58 7.92
C TYR A 22 5.68 1.06 7.71
N LEU A 23 4.97 0.49 6.73
CA LEU A 23 5.11 -0.93 6.37
C LEU A 23 6.53 -1.27 5.90
N LEU A 24 7.19 -0.36 5.17
CA LEU A 24 8.55 -0.54 4.65
C LEU A 24 9.61 -0.47 5.75
N GLN A 25 9.37 0.33 6.80
CA GLN A 25 10.29 0.48 7.93
C GLN A 25 10.11 -0.58 9.02
N THR A 26 8.93 -1.21 9.07
CA THR A 26 8.58 -2.18 10.11
C THR A 26 8.87 -3.61 9.66
N PRO A 27 9.76 -4.36 10.33
CA PRO A 27 10.12 -5.72 9.93
C PRO A 27 8.91 -6.64 9.77
N GLY A 28 8.81 -7.32 8.62
CA GLY A 28 7.77 -8.29 8.32
C GLY A 28 6.39 -7.72 7.95
N TYR A 29 6.19 -6.40 8.05
CA TYR A 29 4.89 -5.80 7.77
C TYR A 29 4.63 -5.70 6.26
N TRP A 30 5.63 -5.25 5.50
CA TRP A 30 5.57 -5.28 4.03
C TRP A 30 5.22 -6.66 3.51
N THR A 31 5.98 -7.69 3.91
CA THR A 31 5.76 -9.09 3.49
C THR A 31 4.43 -9.64 4.00
N GLY A 32 3.93 -9.19 5.14
CA GLY A 32 2.61 -9.55 5.63
C GLY A 32 1.46 -9.00 4.76
N VAL A 33 1.60 -7.79 4.22
CA VAL A 33 0.61 -7.19 3.31
C VAL A 33 0.73 -7.79 1.92
N THR A 34 1.92 -7.78 1.31
CA THR A 34 2.13 -8.31 -0.04
C THR A 34 1.96 -9.83 -0.10
N GLY A 35 2.26 -10.55 0.99
CA GLY A 35 1.99 -11.98 1.12
C GLY A 35 0.49 -12.29 1.09
N ALA A 36 -0.35 -11.47 1.73
CA ALA A 36 -1.80 -11.61 1.64
C ALA A 36 -2.29 -11.37 0.21
N LEU A 37 -1.81 -10.33 -0.46
CA LEU A 37 -2.16 -10.06 -1.86
C LEU A 37 -1.77 -11.20 -2.80
N ASN A 38 -0.58 -11.77 -2.61
CA ASN A 38 -0.14 -12.96 -3.35
C ASN A 38 -1.03 -14.18 -3.07
N TYR A 39 -1.37 -14.42 -1.80
CA TYR A 39 -2.23 -15.54 -1.41
C TYR A 39 -3.62 -15.46 -2.08
N PHE A 40 -4.21 -14.27 -2.15
CA PHE A 40 -5.49 -14.04 -2.84
C PHE A 40 -5.36 -13.80 -4.35
N ASN A 41 -4.15 -13.98 -4.91
CA ASN A 41 -3.82 -13.77 -6.32
C ASN A 41 -4.20 -12.37 -6.86
N ASP A 42 -4.06 -11.33 -6.04
CA ASP A 42 -4.41 -9.97 -6.42
C ASP A 42 -3.22 -9.17 -6.93
N GLN A 43 -2.79 -9.51 -8.14
CA GLN A 43 -1.59 -8.94 -8.78
C GLN A 43 -1.70 -7.45 -9.08
N ASN A 44 -2.92 -6.92 -9.27
CA ASN A 44 -3.14 -5.51 -9.60
C ASN A 44 -2.78 -4.60 -8.42
N LEU A 45 -3.32 -4.91 -7.23
CA LEU A 45 -3.03 -4.15 -6.02
C LEU A 45 -1.59 -4.39 -5.56
N LEU A 46 -1.07 -5.62 -5.72
CA LEU A 46 0.34 -5.90 -5.43
C LEU A 46 1.27 -5.02 -6.26
N LYS A 47 1.05 -4.94 -7.57
CA LYS A 47 1.84 -4.09 -8.46
C LYS A 47 1.75 -2.61 -8.07
N LEU A 48 0.57 -2.11 -7.71
CA LEU A 48 0.42 -0.73 -7.25
C LEU A 48 1.22 -0.45 -5.97
N LEU A 49 1.24 -1.37 -5.01
CA LEU A 49 2.04 -1.19 -3.80
C LEU A 49 3.54 -1.21 -4.11
N GLU A 50 4.02 -2.11 -4.98
CA GLU A 50 5.43 -2.10 -5.41
C GLU A 50 5.79 -0.81 -6.17
N ASP A 51 4.92 -0.30 -7.05
CA ASP A 51 5.10 1.02 -7.71
C ASP A 51 5.22 2.15 -6.67
N THR A 52 4.42 2.07 -5.60
CA THR A 52 4.42 3.06 -4.50
C THR A 52 5.70 2.96 -3.68
N LYS A 53 6.14 1.76 -3.33
CA LYS A 53 7.42 1.51 -2.66
C LYS A 53 8.58 2.10 -3.45
N GLN A 54 8.65 1.79 -4.75
CA GLN A 54 9.71 2.31 -5.62
C GLN A 54 9.72 3.85 -5.63
N THR A 55 8.54 4.47 -5.68
CA THR A 55 8.41 5.93 -5.61
C THR A 55 8.97 6.47 -4.29
N ILE A 56 8.62 5.85 -3.15
CA ILE A 56 9.09 6.27 -1.82
C ILE A 56 10.62 6.10 -1.70
N GLU A 57 11.16 4.97 -2.16
CA GLU A 57 12.60 4.70 -2.10
C GLU A 57 13.40 5.68 -2.97
N ILE A 58 13.00 5.91 -4.22
CA ILE A 58 13.68 6.88 -5.10
C ILE A 58 13.70 8.29 -4.48
N ASN A 59 12.56 8.74 -3.94
CA ASN A 59 12.46 10.08 -3.38
C ASN A 59 13.12 10.20 -2.00
N GLY A 60 13.10 9.15 -1.18
CA GLY A 60 13.77 9.11 0.12
C GLY A 60 15.31 9.10 0.00
N HIS A 61 15.86 8.43 -1.01
CA HIS A 61 17.30 8.44 -1.28
C HIS A 61 17.79 9.80 -1.82
N ASN A 62 16.94 10.55 -2.52
CA ASN A 62 17.26 11.88 -3.07
C ASN A 62 17.13 13.01 -2.04
N ALA A 63 16.50 12.79 -0.88
CA ALA A 63 16.32 13.81 0.16
C ALA A 63 17.63 14.23 0.85
N HIS A 64 18.69 13.42 0.75
CA HIS A 64 20.02 13.73 1.29
C HIS A 64 20.95 14.43 0.29
N ALA A 65 20.51 14.64 -0.95
CA ALA A 65 21.27 15.32 -1.99
C ALA A 65 20.95 16.84 -2.01
N GLU A 66 21.72 17.56 -1.19
CA GLU A 66 22.07 18.99 -1.30
C GLU A 66 21.05 20.07 -0.88
N GLY A 67 21.51 20.94 0.03
CA GLY A 67 20.77 21.98 0.76
C GLY A 67 20.35 23.23 -0.03
N ASP A 68 19.70 23.02 -1.17
CA ASP A 68 18.92 24.04 -1.87
C ASP A 68 17.43 23.89 -1.55
N ALA A 69 16.93 24.75 -0.66
CA ALA A 69 15.55 24.76 -0.19
C ALA A 69 14.49 24.96 -1.30
N PHE A 70 14.88 25.50 -2.47
CA PHE A 70 13.97 25.59 -3.61
C PHE A 70 13.81 24.23 -4.30
N LYS A 71 14.92 23.52 -4.52
CA LYS A 71 14.91 22.17 -5.10
C LYS A 71 14.24 21.16 -4.16
N GLU A 72 14.44 21.29 -2.85
CA GLU A 72 13.73 20.49 -1.84
C GLU A 72 12.22 20.65 -1.96
N ARG A 73 11.72 21.90 -1.96
CA ARG A 73 10.28 22.16 -2.12
C ARG A 73 9.71 21.66 -3.44
N GLN A 74 10.45 21.78 -4.55
CA GLN A 74 9.99 21.27 -5.84
C GLN A 74 9.86 19.75 -5.82
N ARG A 75 10.83 19.03 -5.23
CA ARG A 75 10.78 17.58 -5.06
C ARG A 75 9.59 17.14 -4.20
N ASP A 76 9.31 17.86 -3.10
CA ASP A 76 8.18 17.56 -2.23
C ASP A 76 6.83 17.69 -2.98
N GLN A 77 6.71 18.71 -3.83
CA GLN A 77 5.52 18.89 -4.67
C GLN A 77 5.37 17.79 -5.73
N GLU A 78 6.47 17.39 -6.37
CA GLU A 78 6.48 16.30 -7.35
C GLU A 78 6.11 14.96 -6.69
N LEU A 79 6.69 14.64 -5.54
CA LEU A 79 6.33 13.46 -4.76
C LEU A 79 4.85 13.48 -4.38
N LEU A 80 4.35 14.59 -3.85
CA LEU A 80 2.94 14.73 -3.49
C LEU A 80 2.01 14.51 -4.69
N HIS A 81 2.37 15.03 -5.87
CA HIS A 81 1.61 14.79 -7.09
C HIS A 81 1.58 13.31 -7.49
N ILE A 82 2.73 12.63 -7.44
CA ILE A 82 2.82 11.20 -7.78
C ILE A 82 2.03 10.35 -6.77
N ILE A 83 2.15 10.63 -5.47
CA ILE A 83 1.42 9.93 -4.42
C ILE A 83 -0.10 10.10 -4.57
N ASN A 84 -0.59 11.29 -4.90
CA ASN A 84 -2.01 11.50 -5.16
C ASN A 84 -2.51 10.63 -6.32
N ARG A 85 -1.75 10.55 -7.42
CA ARG A 85 -2.11 9.67 -8.55
C ARG A 85 -2.08 8.19 -8.20
N LEU A 86 -1.11 7.75 -7.41
CA LEU A 86 -1.05 6.36 -6.93
C LEU A 86 -2.23 6.06 -6.00
N TYR A 87 -2.63 7.03 -5.18
CA TYR A 87 -3.79 6.91 -4.31
C TYR A 87 -5.13 6.89 -5.07
N GLU A 88 -5.29 7.71 -6.11
CA GLU A 88 -6.45 7.63 -7.01
C GLU A 88 -6.57 6.23 -7.62
N ARG A 89 -5.46 5.70 -8.14
CA ARG A 89 -5.40 4.33 -8.67
C ARG A 89 -5.67 3.28 -7.58
N PHE A 90 -5.26 3.51 -6.35
CA PHE A 90 -5.59 2.65 -5.21
C PHE A 90 -7.10 2.60 -4.98
N GLN A 91 -7.77 3.75 -4.95
CA GLN A 91 -9.22 3.85 -4.78
C GLN A 91 -9.98 3.12 -5.89
N GLU A 92 -9.50 3.23 -7.14
CA GLU A 92 -10.10 2.55 -8.29
C GLU A 92 -10.05 1.02 -8.18
N ILE A 93 -8.94 0.46 -7.69
CA ILE A 93 -8.71 -1.00 -7.75
C ILE A 93 -9.01 -1.73 -6.44
N VAL A 94 -9.00 -1.04 -5.30
CA VAL A 94 -9.09 -1.70 -3.98
C VAL A 94 -10.47 -2.31 -3.74
N ALA A 95 -11.53 -1.78 -4.35
CA ALA A 95 -12.87 -2.36 -4.25
C ALA A 95 -12.90 -3.80 -4.81
N ASP A 96 -12.27 -4.01 -5.97
CA ASP A 96 -12.15 -5.35 -6.58
C ASP A 96 -11.32 -6.28 -5.71
N SER A 97 -10.25 -5.77 -5.09
CA SER A 97 -9.44 -6.52 -4.13
C SER A 97 -10.27 -7.02 -2.95
N LEU A 98 -11.10 -6.16 -2.35
CA LEU A 98 -11.95 -6.52 -1.23
C LEU A 98 -12.99 -7.58 -1.63
N ILE A 99 -13.57 -7.47 -2.83
CA ILE A 99 -14.50 -8.47 -3.37
C ILE A 99 -13.79 -9.82 -3.52
N LYS A 100 -12.63 -9.86 -4.21
CA LYS A 100 -11.85 -11.10 -4.40
C LYS A 100 -11.51 -11.79 -3.08
N ILE A 101 -11.02 -11.02 -2.10
CA ILE A 101 -10.67 -11.53 -0.77
C ILE A 101 -11.91 -12.07 -0.06
N GLY A 102 -13.01 -11.31 -0.08
CA GLY A 102 -14.27 -11.73 0.55
C GLY A 102 -14.86 -12.98 -0.08
N ASP A 103 -14.82 -13.10 -1.40
CA ASP A 103 -15.29 -14.29 -2.13
C ASP A 103 -14.42 -15.51 -1.84
N PHE A 104 -13.10 -15.33 -1.77
CA PHE A 104 -12.19 -16.40 -1.41
C PHE A 104 -12.47 -16.93 0.00
N ILE A 105 -12.59 -16.03 0.99
CA ILE A 105 -12.87 -16.42 2.39
C ILE A 105 -14.20 -17.17 2.48
N ARG A 106 -15.24 -16.68 1.81
CA ARG A 106 -16.58 -17.30 1.82
C ARG A 106 -16.61 -18.65 1.12
N SER A 107 -15.76 -18.87 0.11
CA SER A 107 -15.66 -20.17 -0.58
C SER A 107 -14.75 -21.18 0.13
N HIS A 108 -13.96 -20.74 1.11
CA HIS A 108 -13.02 -21.59 1.86
C HIS A 108 -13.16 -21.41 3.39
N PRO A 109 -14.37 -21.47 3.96
CA PRO A 109 -14.59 -21.11 5.36
C PRO A 109 -13.77 -21.95 6.36
N GLN A 110 -13.42 -23.19 6.01
CA GLN A 110 -12.59 -24.07 6.83
C GLN A 110 -11.18 -23.53 7.09
N ASP A 111 -10.67 -22.64 6.24
CA ASP A 111 -9.34 -22.05 6.36
C ASP A 111 -9.36 -20.80 7.27
N PHE A 112 -10.54 -20.24 7.54
CA PHE A 112 -10.69 -18.94 8.20
C PHE A 112 -11.59 -18.96 9.45
N VAL A 113 -12.45 -19.97 9.59
CA VAL A 113 -13.43 -20.08 10.68
C VAL A 113 -13.24 -21.41 11.38
N ILE A 114 -12.91 -21.35 12.67
CA ILE A 114 -12.98 -22.51 13.55
C ILE A 114 -14.39 -22.54 14.14
N LEU A 115 -15.22 -23.46 13.67
CA LEU A 115 -16.51 -23.73 14.30
C LEU A 115 -16.23 -24.52 15.59
N ALA A 116 -16.38 -23.87 16.74
CA ALA A 116 -16.39 -24.55 18.03
C ALA A 116 -17.56 -25.54 18.05
N LYS A 117 -17.29 -26.80 18.43
CA LYS A 117 -18.32 -27.82 18.67
C LYS A 117 -19.04 -27.58 19.99
#